data_AF-A0A5R9KL10-F1
#
_entry.id   AF-A0A5R9KL10-F1
#
_cell.length_a   1.000
_cell.length_b   1.000
_cell.length_c   1.000
_cell.angle_alpha   90.00
_cell.angle_beta   90.00
_cell.angle_gamma   90.00
#
_symmetry.space_group_name_H-M   'P 1'
#
loop_
_entity.id
_entity.type
_entity.pdbx_description
1 polymer ?
#
loop_
_entity_poly.entity_id
_entity_poly.type
_entity_poly.pdbx_seq_one_letter_code
_entity_poly.pdbx_strand_id
1 'polypeptide(L)' 'MADKGEKVVIRRGRKQSYVLTPVSEEDLYFTPEMIQRIQDAQQEIKEGKSTVIKSKDDLDAFFDNL' A
#
# COMPACT_ATOMS: atom_id res chain seq x y z
N MET A 1 17.00 -16.77 -14.29
CA MET A 1 15.92 -15.78 -14.08
C MET A 1 15.55 -15.89 -12.62
N ALA A 2 15.39 -14.76 -11.91
CA ALA A 2 15.35 -14.71 -10.44
C ALA A 2 14.37 -15.70 -9.78
N ASP A 3 13.34 -16.11 -10.51
CA ASP A 3 12.32 -17.09 -10.09
C ASP A 3 12.86 -18.52 -9.85
N LYS A 4 14.09 -18.85 -10.26
CA LYS A 4 14.71 -20.18 -10.06
C LYS A 4 15.49 -20.32 -8.75
N GLY A 5 15.34 -19.39 -7.79
CA GLY A 5 16.09 -19.40 -6.52
C GLY A 5 17.55 -18.96 -6.65
N GLU A 6 17.91 -18.37 -7.79
CA GLU A 6 19.23 -17.77 -8.01
C GLU A 6 19.36 -16.49 -7.16
N LYS A 7 20.37 -16.43 -6.29
CA LYS A 7 20.67 -15.21 -5.52
C LYS A 7 21.18 -14.12 -6.47
N VAL A 8 20.36 -13.11 -6.72
CA VAL A 8 20.74 -11.97 -7.56
C VAL A 8 21.27 -10.85 -6.68
N VAL A 9 22.48 -10.38 -6.99
CA VAL A 9 23.12 -9.23 -6.34
C VAL A 9 23.18 -8.06 -7.32
N ILE A 10 22.53 -6.95 -6.99
CA ILE A 10 22.54 -5.71 -7.77
C ILE A 10 23.62 -4.80 -7.20
N ARG A 11 24.62 -4.42 -7.99
CA ARG A 11 25.67 -3.50 -7.58
C ARG A 11 25.38 -2.08 -8.09
N ARG A 12 25.20 -1.10 -7.20
CA ARG A 12 25.11 0.33 -7.53
C ARG A 12 26.44 1.02 -7.23
N GLY A 13 27.24 1.24 -8.27
CA GLY A 13 28.56 1.86 -8.15
C GLY A 13 29.59 1.00 -7.39
N ARG A 14 30.64 1.62 -6.83
CA ARG A 14 31.73 0.87 -6.16
C ARG A 14 31.37 0.37 -4.75
N LYS A 15 30.43 1.03 -4.06
CA LYS A 15 30.23 0.88 -2.60
C LYS A 15 28.88 0.28 -2.17
N GLN A 16 27.89 0.10 -3.06
CA GLN A 16 26.58 -0.38 -2.66
C GLN A 16 26.20 -1.64 -3.44
N SER A 17 25.82 -2.68 -2.72
CA SER A 17 25.31 -3.94 -3.27
C SER A 17 24.00 -4.26 -2.55
N TYR A 18 22.98 -4.60 -3.32
CA TYR A 18 21.65 -5.00 -2.85
C TYR A 18 21.42 -6.46 -3.24
N VAL A 19 20.73 -7.22 -2.39
CA VAL A 19 20.33 -8.60 -2.69
C VAL A 19 18.84 -8.57 -3.00
N LEU A 20 18.45 -9.17 -4.13
CA LEU A 20 17.04 -9.46 -4.38
C LEU A 20 16.65 -10.67 -3.52
N THR A 21 15.78 -10.43 -2.55
CA THR A 21 15.18 -11.48 -1.72
C THR A 21 13.73 -11.66 -2.18
N PRO A 22 13.28 -12.90 -2.45
CA PRO A 22 11.87 -13.15 -2.70
C PRO A 22 11.05 -12.71 -1.48
N VAL A 23 9.98 -11.97 -1.71
CA VAL A 23 9.06 -11.52 -0.66
C VAL A 23 7.94 -12.56 -0.57
N SER A 24 7.74 -13.13 0.61
CA SER A 24 6.59 -13.99 0.92
C SER A 24 5.43 -13.16 1.47
N GLU A 25 4.24 -13.75 1.57
CA GLU A 25 3.08 -13.09 2.19
C GLU A 25 3.37 -12.65 3.64
N GLU A 26 4.26 -13.38 4.33
CA GLU A 26 4.69 -13.11 5.71
C GLU A 26 5.68 -11.93 5.80
N ASP A 27 6.35 -11.59 4.69
CA ASP A 27 7.26 -10.44 4.58
C ASP A 27 6.52 -9.12 4.30
N LEU A 28 5.20 -9.18 4.05
CA LEU A 28 4.35 -8.00 3.86
C LEU A 28 3.97 -7.42 5.22
N TYR A 29 4.80 -6.53 5.75
CA TYR A 29 4.49 -5.78 6.97
C TYR A 29 4.02 -4.35 6.63
N PHE A 30 3.03 -3.86 7.38
CA PHE A 30 2.69 -2.45 7.35
C PHE A 30 3.81 -1.64 8.00
N THR A 31 4.31 -0.63 7.30
CA THR A 31 5.23 0.32 7.93
C THR A 31 4.48 1.11 9.01
N PRO A 32 5.19 1.66 10.02
CA PRO A 32 4.56 2.50 11.03
C PRO A 32 3.75 3.67 10.43
N GLU A 33 4.22 4.25 9.32
CA GLU A 33 3.47 5.30 8.60
C GLU A 33 2.16 4.76 8.01
N MET A 34 2.16 3.57 7.43
CA MET A 34 0.94 2.96 6.90
C MET A 34 -0.08 2.67 8.00
N ILE A 35 0.38 2.19 9.16
CA ILE A 35 -0.47 1.96 10.33
C ILE A 35 -1.08 3.29 10.80
N GLN A 36 -0.29 4.35 10.88
CA GLN A 36 -0.77 5.67 11.27
C GLN A 36 -1.86 6.17 10.32
N ARG A 37 -1.66 6.06 9.00
CA ARG A 37 -2.67 6.46 8.02
C ARG A 37 -3.99 5.70 8.17
N ILE A 38 -3.94 4.41 8.50
CA ILE A 38 -5.15 3.62 8.77
C ILE A 38 -5.88 4.14 10.01
N GLN A 39 -5.15 4.46 11.08
CA GLN A 39 -5.73 5.02 12.31
C GLN A 39 -6.37 6.39 12.06
N ASP A 40 -5.70 7.24 11.30
CA ASP A 40 -6.21 8.57 10.93
C ASP A 40 -7.49 8.43 10.11
N ALA A 41 -7.52 7.55 9.11
CA ALA A 41 -8.72 7.28 8.32
C ALA A 41 -9.89 6.76 9.18
N GLN A 42 -9.62 5.87 10.15
CA GLN A 42 -10.64 5.42 11.10
C GLN A 42 -11.17 6.56 11.98
N GLN A 43 -10.32 7.50 12.37
CA GLN A 43 -10.70 8.67 13.14
C GLN A 43 -11.56 9.64 12.30
N GLU A 44 -11.19 9.88 11.04
CA GLU A 44 -11.98 10.69 10.10
C GLU A 44 -13.40 10.12 9.91
N ILE A 45 -13.54 8.80 9.81
CA ILE A 45 -14.85 8.14 9.74
C ILE A 45 -15.66 8.41 11.01
N LYS A 46 -15.05 8.29 12.20
CA LYS A 46 -15.71 8.59 13.49
C LYS A 46 -16.13 10.07 13.60
N GLU A 47 -15.33 10.97 13.05
CA GLU A 47 -15.60 12.41 13.02
C GLU A 47 -16.63 12.80 11.94
N GLY A 48 -17.12 11.84 11.15
CA GLY A 48 -18.09 12.09 10.07
C GLY A 48 -17.48 12.73 8.83
N LYS A 49 -16.15 12.80 8.73
CA LYS A 49 -15.41 13.28 7.53
C LYS A 49 -15.33 12.19 6.45
N SER A 50 -16.35 11.34 6.34
CA SER A 50 -16.41 10.26 5.37
C SER A 50 -17.71 10.34 4.58
N THR A 51 -17.63 10.06 3.28
CA THR A 51 -18.80 9.95 2.42
C THR A 51 -19.21 8.48 2.33
N VAL A 52 -20.46 8.18 2.66
CA VAL A 52 -20.99 6.80 2.62
C VAL A 52 -21.84 6.65 1.38
N ILE A 53 -21.38 5.83 0.44
CA ILE A 53 -22.08 5.51 -0.80
C ILE A 53 -22.74 4.14 -0.63
N LYS A 54 -24.06 4.05 -0.75
CA LYS A 54 -24.83 2.82 -0.45
C LYS A 54 -25.39 2.14 -1.69
N SER A 55 -25.49 2.87 -2.80
CA SER A 55 -26.04 2.38 -4.06
C SER A 55 -25.18 2.82 -5.24
N LYS A 56 -25.43 2.20 -6.38
CA LYS A 56 -24.81 2.60 -7.64
C LYS A 56 -25.25 4.01 -8.05
N ASP A 57 -26.52 4.34 -7.84
CA ASP A 57 -27.04 5.67 -8.16
C ASP A 57 -26.37 6.76 -7.29
N ASP A 58 -26.12 6.47 -5.99
CA ASP A 58 -25.35 7.37 -5.11
C ASP A 58 -23.90 7.56 -5.59
N LEU A 59 -23.31 6.51 -6.16
CA LEU A 59 -21.95 6.54 -6.69
C LEU A 59 -21.87 7.40 -7.95
N ASP A 60 -22.81 7.18 -8.87
CA ASP A 60 -22.90 7.94 -10.11
C ASP A 60 -23.14 9.45 -9.79
N ALA A 61 -24.04 9.74 -8.84
CA ALA A 61 -24.26 11.11 -8.38
C ALA A 61 -23.04 11.74 -7.67
N PHE A 62 -22.25 10.95 -6.93
CA PHE A 62 -21.01 11.44 -6.31
C PHE A 62 -19.98 11.85 -7.37
N PHE A 63 -19.80 11.04 -8.41
CA PHE A 63 -18.87 11.36 -9.50
C PHE A 63 -19.31 12.53 -10.36
N ASP A 64 -20.61 12.74 -10.54
CA ASP A 64 -21.16 13.89 -11.28
C ASP A 64 -20.97 15.24 -10.53
N ASN A 65 -20.72 15.20 -9.23
CA ASN A 65 -20.50 16.39 -8.37
C ASN A 65 -19.04 16.63 -7.99
N LEU A 66 -18.09 15.92 -8.62
CA LEU A 66 -16.64 16.04 -8.39
C LEU A 66 -16.00 17.14 -9.24
#